data_AF-A0A9J6END3-F1
#
_entry.id   AF-A0A9J6END3-F1
#
_cell.length_a   1.000
_cell.length_b   1.000
_cell.length_c   1.000
_cell.angle_alpha   90.00
_cell.angle_beta   90.00
_cell.angle_gamma   90.00
#
_symmetry.space_group_name_H-M   'P 1'
#
loop_
_entity.id
_entity.type
_entity.pdbx_description
1 polymer ?
#
loop_
_entity_poly.entity_id
_entity_poly.type
_entity_poly.pdbx_seq_one_letter_code
_entity_poly.pdbx_strand_id
1 'polypeptide(L)'
;MSSVPRQAFTAQQKLKIIAVAEEFGNREAGRRHDVDESRVRLWRKKKESLQAAHRDRRSFQAPRPLTIDDAPAVADISRRPLENSLHKSTSPVPTKHASECAQGRQQSKEDSEPAPKTLKAAIHAIAHTAKQAKNKPSVEEIFKKLCKQHNPDDVKIVERATREQSCCELWLEHRVGMITASVAYSVFTRVNTIRTKAGPHDLRALLRLLMRESRVTNEDMQRGITLEPVAKEAYKNQNTHHKGLQLHDCGLSILLGKPFIGASPDAIVTCECCSPRLLEVKCPRSLERFVEYEVVCQGDEMRLKQNGRYFCQTQVQMGVTELGSTEVFVYVSDTENMTLNVTFSQEYFDEVVERATFFFKHYVLPHMLELPE
;
A
#
# COMPACT_ATOMS: atom_id res chain seq x y z
N MET A 1 22.11 -17.73 -36.74
CA MET A 1 22.52 -18.52 -35.57
C MET A 1 21.38 -18.50 -34.57
N SER A 2 20.68 -19.64 -34.42
CA SER A 2 19.56 -19.81 -33.48
C SER A 2 20.06 -19.59 -32.05
N SER A 3 19.52 -18.56 -31.38
CA SER A 3 19.82 -18.31 -29.96
C SER A 3 19.24 -19.44 -29.12
N VAL A 4 20.11 -20.30 -28.59
CA VAL A 4 19.72 -21.36 -27.65
C VAL A 4 18.96 -20.71 -26.48
N PRO A 5 17.76 -21.19 -26.12
CA PRO A 5 16.99 -20.63 -25.01
C PRO A 5 17.84 -20.68 -23.73
N ARG A 6 17.99 -19.53 -23.07
CA ARG A 6 18.74 -19.44 -21.81
C ARG A 6 18.06 -20.33 -20.75
N GLN A 7 18.70 -21.42 -20.36
CA GLN A 7 18.19 -22.31 -19.32
C GLN A 7 18.09 -21.57 -17.97
N ALA A 8 16.88 -21.54 -17.42
CA ALA A 8 16.54 -20.84 -16.19
C ALA A 8 16.48 -21.82 -15.01
N PHE A 9 17.36 -21.62 -14.03
CA PHE A 9 17.49 -22.49 -12.86
C PHE A 9 16.79 -21.89 -11.64
N THR A 10 15.97 -22.67 -10.95
CA THR A 10 15.36 -22.30 -9.67
C THR A 10 16.39 -22.25 -8.54
N ALA A 11 16.05 -21.63 -7.41
CA ALA A 11 16.91 -21.59 -6.23
C ALA A 11 17.24 -23.00 -5.75
N GLN A 12 16.26 -23.90 -5.73
CA GLN A 12 16.45 -25.31 -5.39
C GLN A 12 17.39 -26.03 -6.35
N GLN A 13 17.25 -25.82 -7.66
CA GLN A 13 18.16 -26.42 -8.65
C GLN A 13 19.59 -25.89 -8.48
N LYS A 14 19.75 -24.59 -8.25
CA LYS A 14 21.07 -23.99 -7.97
C LYS A 14 21.71 -24.56 -6.72
N LEU A 15 20.95 -24.78 -5.64
CA LEU A 15 21.45 -25.39 -4.41
C LEU A 15 21.88 -26.84 -4.61
N LYS A 16 21.14 -27.63 -5.42
CA LYS A 16 21.57 -28.99 -5.81
C LYS A 16 22.90 -28.98 -6.59
N ILE A 17 23.05 -28.05 -7.53
CA ILE A 17 24.27 -27.89 -8.32
C ILE A 17 25.44 -27.41 -7.44
N ILE A 18 25.17 -26.54 -6.46
CA ILE A 18 26.17 -26.10 -5.46
C ILE A 18 26.65 -27.29 -4.62
N ALA A 19 25.75 -28.16 -4.16
CA ALA A 19 26.14 -29.34 -3.37
C ALA A 19 27.12 -30.24 -4.16
N VAL A 20 26.82 -30.50 -5.44
CA VAL A 20 27.74 -31.25 -6.34
C VAL A 20 29.06 -30.51 -6.55
N ALA A 21 29.04 -29.18 -6.61
CA ALA A 21 30.25 -28.36 -6.77
C ALA A 21 31.12 -28.29 -5.50
N GLU A 22 30.53 -28.49 -4.33
CA GLU A 22 31.23 -28.59 -3.04
C GLU A 22 31.92 -29.95 -2.87
N GLU A 23 31.31 -31.01 -3.41
CA GLU A 23 31.83 -32.37 -3.34
C GLU A 23 32.87 -32.68 -4.43
N PHE A 24 32.62 -32.27 -5.68
CA PHE A 24 33.42 -32.67 -6.84
C PHE A 24 34.07 -31.49 -7.60
N GLY A 25 33.86 -30.25 -7.15
CA GLY A 25 34.40 -29.04 -7.77
C GLY A 25 33.53 -28.44 -8.88
N ASN A 26 33.74 -27.15 -9.15
CA ASN A 26 32.87 -26.35 -10.04
C ASN A 26 32.81 -26.87 -11.48
N ARG A 27 33.95 -27.37 -12.00
CA ARG A 27 34.07 -27.88 -13.37
C ARG A 27 33.27 -29.16 -13.57
N GLU A 28 33.30 -30.04 -12.57
CA GLU A 28 32.54 -31.29 -12.60
C GLU A 28 31.04 -31.06 -12.42
N ALA A 29 30.64 -30.16 -11.52
CA ALA A 29 29.24 -29.75 -11.38
C ALA A 29 28.69 -29.09 -12.66
N GLY A 30 29.50 -28.27 -13.32
CA GLY A 30 29.14 -27.68 -14.61
C GLY A 30 28.89 -28.72 -15.70
N ARG A 31 29.77 -29.74 -15.78
CA ARG A 31 29.62 -30.86 -16.72
C ARG A 31 28.38 -31.71 -16.44
N ARG A 32 28.11 -32.04 -15.17
CA ARG A 32 26.96 -32.89 -14.77
C ARG A 32 25.60 -32.24 -14.98
N HIS A 33 25.55 -30.91 -14.96
CA HIS A 33 24.28 -30.17 -14.99
C HIS A 33 24.12 -29.25 -16.21
N ASP A 34 25.04 -29.34 -17.18
CA ASP A 34 25.08 -28.48 -18.37
C ASP A 34 25.05 -26.98 -18.01
N VAL A 35 25.89 -26.59 -17.04
CA VAL A 35 26.01 -25.22 -16.56
C VAL A 35 27.44 -24.73 -16.69
N ASP A 36 27.61 -23.53 -17.24
CA ASP A 36 28.91 -22.87 -17.29
C ASP A 36 29.55 -22.74 -15.90
N GLU A 37 30.83 -23.11 -15.78
CA GLU A 37 31.58 -23.11 -14.52
C GLU A 37 31.53 -21.74 -13.80
N SER A 38 31.51 -20.63 -14.56
CA SER A 38 31.42 -19.28 -14.00
C SER A 38 30.10 -19.03 -13.27
N ARG A 39 29.00 -19.65 -13.74
CA ARG A 39 27.68 -19.54 -13.11
C ARG A 39 27.62 -20.36 -11.82
N VAL A 40 28.21 -21.56 -11.82
CA VAL A 40 28.35 -22.39 -10.61
C VAL A 40 29.13 -21.62 -9.53
N ARG A 41 30.26 -21.01 -9.92
CA ARG A 41 31.07 -20.18 -9.02
C ARG A 41 30.29 -18.98 -8.47
N LEU A 42 29.50 -18.29 -9.30
CA LEU A 42 28.67 -17.17 -8.88
C LEU A 42 27.58 -17.59 -7.90
N TRP A 43 26.94 -18.75 -8.11
CA TRP A 43 25.91 -19.25 -7.21
C TRP A 43 26.48 -19.68 -5.86
N ARG A 44 27.68 -20.29 -5.83
CA ARG A 44 28.37 -20.60 -4.56
C ARG A 44 28.59 -19.35 -3.71
N LYS A 45 28.99 -18.22 -4.32
CA LYS A 45 29.13 -16.93 -3.62
C LYS A 45 27.81 -16.40 -3.05
N LYS A 46 26.66 -16.88 -3.56
CA LYS A 46 25.31 -16.47 -3.15
C LYS A 46 24.55 -17.60 -2.43
N LYS A 47 25.25 -18.60 -1.88
CA LYS A 47 24.64 -19.79 -1.27
C LYS A 47 23.66 -19.43 -0.17
N GLU A 48 24.05 -18.53 0.74
CA GLU A 48 23.19 -18.06 1.84
C GLU A 48 21.93 -17.36 1.32
N SER A 49 22.08 -16.47 0.34
CA SER A 49 20.94 -15.79 -0.29
C SER A 49 20.03 -16.75 -1.08
N LEU A 50 20.58 -17.86 -1.60
CA LEU A 50 19.82 -18.92 -2.28
C LEU A 50 19.05 -19.79 -1.29
N GLN A 51 19.61 -20.06 -0.10
CA GLN A 51 18.96 -20.77 1.00
C GLN A 51 17.82 -19.97 1.62
N ALA A 52 17.98 -18.64 1.72
CA ALA A 52 16.94 -17.73 2.21
C ALA A 52 15.83 -17.44 1.18
N ALA A 53 15.99 -17.86 -0.07
CA ALA A 53 15.03 -17.58 -1.14
C ALA A 53 14.03 -18.71 -1.36
N HIS A 54 12.83 -18.36 -1.84
CA HIS A 54 11.81 -19.34 -2.23
C HIS A 54 12.36 -20.34 -3.26
N ARG A 55 12.07 -21.63 -3.06
CA ARG A 55 12.63 -22.76 -3.83
C ARG A 55 12.52 -22.61 -5.35
N ASP A 56 11.44 -21.98 -5.82
CA ASP A 56 11.13 -21.79 -7.25
C ASP A 56 11.69 -20.49 -7.86
N ARG A 57 12.36 -19.63 -7.07
CA ARG A 57 12.89 -18.34 -7.53
C ARG A 57 14.00 -18.53 -8.57
N ARG A 58 13.84 -17.97 -9.77
CA ARG A 58 14.81 -18.14 -10.89
C ARG A 58 15.81 -16.99 -11.05
N SER A 59 15.46 -15.75 -10.71
CA SER A 59 16.33 -14.56 -10.85
C SER A 59 16.79 -13.99 -9.50
N PHE A 60 18.08 -13.61 -9.46
CA PHE A 60 18.78 -13.02 -8.30
C PHE A 60 19.61 -11.79 -8.72
N GLN A 61 19.33 -11.25 -9.90
CA GLN A 61 19.78 -9.92 -10.28
C GLN A 61 18.76 -8.95 -9.70
N ALA A 62 19.23 -8.01 -8.88
CA ALA A 62 18.46 -6.79 -8.67
C ALA A 62 18.22 -6.17 -10.05
N PRO A 63 16.98 -5.73 -10.38
CA PRO A 63 16.78 -4.91 -11.56
C PRO A 63 17.74 -3.72 -11.47
N ARG A 64 18.36 -3.35 -12.59
CA ARG A 64 19.01 -2.04 -12.68
C ARG A 64 17.93 -1.00 -12.33
N PRO A 65 18.20 -0.01 -11.45
CA PRO A 65 17.31 1.12 -11.31
C PRO A 65 17.08 1.70 -12.70
N LEU A 66 15.81 1.73 -13.15
CA LEU A 66 15.46 2.49 -14.35
C LEU A 66 15.76 3.95 -14.03
N THR A 67 16.63 4.56 -14.83
CA THR A 67 16.90 5.99 -14.76
C THR A 67 15.74 6.77 -15.33
N ILE A 68 15.68 8.07 -15.03
CA ILE A 68 14.56 8.99 -15.34
C ILE A 68 14.15 8.94 -16.83
N ASP A 69 15.06 8.57 -17.72
CA ASP A 69 14.86 8.57 -19.17
C ASP A 69 14.27 7.26 -19.73
N ASP A 70 14.09 6.23 -18.90
CA ASP A 70 13.65 4.89 -19.35
C ASP A 70 12.16 4.57 -19.08
N ALA A 71 11.35 5.56 -18.68
CA ALA A 71 9.92 5.34 -18.46
C ALA A 71 9.23 4.99 -19.81
N PRO A 72 8.63 3.80 -19.95
CA PRO A 72 8.02 3.40 -21.22
C PRO A 72 6.86 4.34 -21.59
N ALA A 73 6.74 4.65 -22.88
CA ALA A 73 5.66 5.48 -23.41
C ALA A 73 4.29 4.90 -23.04
N VAL A 74 3.43 5.77 -22.50
CA VAL A 74 2.01 5.46 -22.22
C VAL A 74 1.26 5.50 -23.55
N ALA A 75 0.24 4.65 -23.72
CA ALA A 75 -0.70 4.83 -24.82
C ALA A 75 -1.36 6.21 -24.68
N ASP A 76 -1.36 7.03 -25.74
CA ASP A 76 -2.04 8.32 -25.77
C ASP A 76 -3.55 8.11 -25.57
N ILE A 77 -4.05 8.47 -24.38
CA ILE A 77 -5.44 8.24 -23.94
C ILE A 77 -6.30 9.50 -24.14
N SER A 78 -5.74 10.64 -24.52
CA SER A 78 -6.48 11.92 -24.53
C SER A 78 -7.47 12.11 -25.68
N ARG A 79 -7.74 11.12 -26.54
CA ARG A 79 -8.61 11.32 -27.74
C ARG A 79 -9.50 10.16 -28.19
N ARG A 80 -9.99 9.28 -27.30
CA ARG A 80 -11.05 8.32 -27.70
C ARG A 80 -12.33 8.51 -26.88
N PRO A 81 -13.43 8.99 -27.50
CA PRO A 81 -14.76 8.80 -26.95
C PRO A 81 -15.01 7.30 -26.84
N LEU A 82 -15.33 6.82 -25.64
CA LEU A 82 -15.77 5.44 -25.45
C LEU A 82 -17.26 5.39 -25.74
N GLU A 83 -17.62 4.87 -26.91
CA GLU A 83 -18.96 4.35 -27.13
C GLU A 83 -19.24 3.24 -26.11
N ASN A 84 -20.31 3.43 -25.34
CA ASN A 84 -20.82 2.43 -24.42
C ASN A 84 -21.27 1.21 -25.19
N SER A 85 -20.60 0.07 -24.98
CA SER A 85 -21.23 -1.22 -25.24
C SER A 85 -20.59 -2.29 -24.35
N LEU A 86 -21.24 -2.57 -23.23
CA LEU A 86 -21.88 -3.87 -22.99
C LEU A 86 -22.35 -3.98 -21.54
N HIS A 87 -23.66 -4.17 -21.45
CA HIS A 87 -24.44 -4.46 -20.27
C HIS A 87 -23.85 -5.59 -19.41
N LYS A 88 -23.58 -5.28 -18.14
CA LYS A 88 -23.83 -6.21 -17.03
C LYS A 88 -24.70 -5.48 -16.03
N SER A 89 -25.91 -5.98 -15.84
CA SER A 89 -26.87 -5.51 -14.84
C SER A 89 -26.19 -5.36 -13.49
N THR A 90 -25.95 -4.12 -13.10
CA THR A 90 -25.67 -3.72 -11.73
C THR A 90 -26.72 -2.66 -11.44
N SER A 91 -27.77 -3.07 -10.73
CA SER A 91 -28.76 -2.12 -10.25
C SER A 91 -28.09 -1.21 -9.22
N PRO A 92 -28.21 0.12 -9.33
CA PRO A 92 -27.78 1.01 -8.27
C PRO A 92 -28.64 0.75 -7.05
N VAL A 93 -28.04 0.26 -5.96
CA VAL A 93 -28.71 0.18 -4.66
C VAL A 93 -28.72 1.59 -4.07
N PRO A 94 -29.89 2.15 -3.69
CA PRO A 94 -29.97 3.48 -3.12
C PRO A 94 -29.17 3.58 -1.82
N THR A 95 -28.30 4.58 -1.73
CA THR A 95 -27.52 4.90 -0.53
C THR A 95 -28.46 5.50 0.52
N LYS A 96 -29.01 4.66 1.42
CA LYS A 96 -29.90 5.11 2.51
C LYS A 96 -29.17 5.48 3.82
N HIS A 97 -27.84 5.58 3.85
CA HIS A 97 -27.10 5.80 5.10
C HIS A 97 -26.41 7.15 5.25
N ALA A 98 -26.69 8.15 4.42
CA ALA A 98 -26.32 9.53 4.75
C ALA A 98 -27.04 10.06 6.01
N SER A 99 -28.11 9.39 6.47
CA SER A 99 -28.96 9.87 7.58
C SER A 99 -28.60 9.38 8.98
N GLU A 100 -27.67 8.44 9.15
CA GLU A 100 -27.36 7.89 10.49
C GLU A 100 -26.04 8.37 11.10
N CYS A 101 -25.12 8.96 10.32
CA CYS A 101 -23.93 9.62 10.87
C CYS A 101 -24.19 11.08 11.32
N ALA A 102 -25.43 11.57 11.17
CA ALA A 102 -25.83 12.93 11.52
C ALA A 102 -26.46 13.01 12.92
N GLN A 103 -25.70 12.70 13.97
CA GLN A 103 -26.06 13.09 15.33
C GLN A 103 -24.87 13.75 16.05
N GLY A 104 -24.63 15.01 15.68
CA GLY A 104 -24.43 16.11 16.63
C GLY A 104 -23.09 16.23 17.36
N ARG A 105 -22.23 17.14 16.87
CA ARG A 105 -21.63 18.17 17.72
C ARG A 105 -21.48 19.48 16.93
N GLN A 106 -22.28 20.49 17.31
CA GLN A 106 -22.07 21.86 16.84
C GLN A 106 -20.71 22.31 17.35
N GLN A 107 -19.76 22.49 16.44
CA GLN A 107 -18.46 23.08 16.75
C GLN A 107 -18.66 24.60 16.84
N SER A 108 -18.48 25.14 18.04
CA SER A 108 -18.43 26.56 18.30
C SER A 108 -17.35 27.20 17.41
N LYS A 109 -17.72 28.27 16.70
CA LYS A 109 -16.80 29.11 15.94
C LYS A 109 -15.89 29.86 16.93
N GLU A 110 -14.74 29.28 17.26
CA GLU A 110 -13.62 30.01 17.85
C GLU A 110 -12.43 29.94 16.88
N ASP A 111 -11.95 31.13 16.49
CA ASP A 111 -10.77 31.47 15.69
C ASP A 111 -10.19 30.33 14.83
N SER A 112 -10.79 30.12 13.66
CA SER A 112 -10.35 29.09 12.72
C SER A 112 -9.00 29.45 12.11
N GLU A 113 -7.95 28.77 12.55
CA GLU A 113 -6.77 28.53 11.72
C GLU A 113 -7.23 28.06 10.32
N PRO A 114 -6.58 28.52 9.22
CA PRO A 114 -6.98 28.10 7.88
C PRO A 114 -6.91 26.58 7.78
N ALA A 115 -7.99 25.96 7.29
CA ALA A 115 -8.06 24.51 7.13
C ALA A 115 -6.85 24.00 6.34
N PRO A 116 -6.22 22.87 6.76
CA PRO A 116 -5.06 22.33 6.08
C PRO A 116 -5.36 22.07 4.61
N LYS A 117 -4.43 22.43 3.71
CA LYS A 117 -4.64 22.27 2.28
C LYS A 117 -4.59 20.80 1.89
N THR A 118 -5.55 20.36 1.08
CA THR A 118 -5.53 19.02 0.48
C THR A 118 -4.36 18.86 -0.49
N LEU A 119 -4.00 17.61 -0.81
CA LEU A 119 -2.95 17.32 -1.79
C LEU A 119 -3.26 17.94 -3.17
N LYS A 120 -4.50 17.82 -3.64
CA LYS A 120 -4.97 18.47 -4.87
C LYS A 120 -4.77 19.99 -4.78
N ALA A 121 -5.29 20.63 -3.73
CA ALA A 121 -5.18 22.09 -3.56
C ALA A 121 -3.73 22.57 -3.51
N ALA A 122 -2.84 21.84 -2.82
CA ALA A 122 -1.41 22.17 -2.77
C ALA A 122 -0.75 22.10 -4.16
N ILE A 123 -1.03 21.05 -4.94
CA ILE A 123 -0.50 20.87 -6.29
C ILE A 123 -0.94 22.02 -7.22
N HIS A 124 -2.24 22.35 -7.23
CA HIS A 124 -2.76 23.46 -8.05
C HIS A 124 -2.19 24.81 -7.60
N ALA A 125 -2.07 25.07 -6.30
CA ALA A 125 -1.48 26.31 -5.80
C ALA A 125 -0.01 26.48 -6.24
N ILE A 126 0.79 25.41 -6.21
CA ILE A 126 2.18 25.42 -6.69
C ILE A 126 2.22 25.68 -8.21
N ALA A 127 1.36 24.99 -8.96
CA ALA A 127 1.31 25.13 -10.42
C ALA A 127 0.86 26.54 -10.85
N HIS A 128 -0.15 27.10 -10.18
CA HIS A 128 -0.65 28.45 -10.43
C HIS A 128 0.40 29.52 -10.13
N THR A 129 1.08 29.41 -8.98
CA THR A 129 2.17 30.35 -8.61
C THR A 129 3.29 30.36 -9.64
N ALA A 130 3.64 29.18 -10.19
CA ALA A 130 4.68 29.10 -11.23
C ALA A 130 4.22 29.71 -12.56
N LYS A 131 2.96 29.49 -12.97
CA LYS A 131 2.36 30.12 -14.15
C LYS A 131 2.37 31.65 -14.04
N GLN A 132 2.04 32.20 -12.86
CA GLN A 132 2.08 33.64 -12.61
C GLN A 132 3.49 34.23 -12.73
N ALA A 133 4.52 33.47 -12.34
CA ALA A 133 5.92 33.83 -12.55
C ALA A 133 6.39 33.72 -14.01
N LYS A 134 5.47 33.52 -14.97
CA LYS A 134 5.73 33.26 -16.39
C LYS A 134 6.67 32.07 -16.64
N ASN A 135 6.73 31.13 -15.69
CA ASN A 135 7.49 29.90 -15.81
C ASN A 135 6.53 28.72 -16.03
N LYS A 136 6.85 27.79 -16.93
CA LYS A 136 6.14 26.52 -17.02
C LYS A 136 6.89 25.53 -16.11
N PRO A 137 6.42 25.29 -14.87
CA PRO A 137 7.15 24.42 -13.96
C PRO A 137 7.15 23.00 -14.53
N SER A 138 8.31 22.36 -14.49
CA SER A 138 8.41 20.93 -14.69
C SER A 138 7.71 20.17 -13.57
N VAL A 139 7.28 18.94 -13.86
CA VAL A 139 6.74 18.01 -12.85
C VAL A 139 7.73 17.83 -11.68
N GLU A 140 9.03 17.84 -11.98
CA GLU A 140 10.11 17.77 -10.99
C GLU A 140 10.08 18.94 -9.99
N GLU A 141 9.90 20.17 -10.47
CA GLU A 141 9.88 21.35 -9.62
C GLU A 141 8.64 21.39 -8.72
N ILE A 142 7.47 20.99 -9.26
CA ILE A 142 6.24 20.88 -8.47
C ILE A 142 6.41 19.83 -7.39
N PHE A 143 6.91 18.65 -7.74
CA PHE A 143 7.19 17.56 -6.80
C PHE A 143 8.14 18.01 -5.68
N LYS A 144 9.26 18.66 -6.01
CA LYS A 144 10.22 19.19 -5.03
C LYS A 144 9.60 20.23 -4.10
N LYS A 145 8.77 21.14 -4.62
CA LYS A 145 8.09 22.15 -3.80
C LYS A 145 7.07 21.50 -2.87
N LEU A 146 6.27 20.56 -3.38
CA LEU A 146 5.27 19.82 -2.61
C LEU A 146 5.90 19.11 -1.41
N CYS A 147 7.01 18.38 -1.62
CA CYS A 147 7.70 17.68 -0.53
C CYS A 147 8.34 18.62 0.51
N LYS A 148 8.71 19.85 0.11
CA LYS A 148 9.30 20.86 1.01
C LYS A 148 8.27 21.66 1.81
N GLN A 149 7.05 21.80 1.30
CA GLN A 149 6.01 22.64 1.88
C GLN A 149 5.15 21.93 2.96
N HIS A 150 5.53 20.73 3.39
CA HIS A 150 4.73 19.93 4.31
C HIS A 150 5.13 20.14 5.77
N ASN A 151 4.22 20.73 6.56
CA ASN A 151 4.41 21.05 7.97
C ASN A 151 3.89 19.91 8.88
N PRO A 152 4.67 19.43 9.88
CA PRO A 152 4.19 18.45 10.86
C PRO A 152 2.93 18.85 11.63
N ASP A 153 2.73 20.14 11.91
CA ASP A 153 1.55 20.58 12.65
C ASP A 153 0.26 20.47 11.81
N ASP A 154 0.36 20.74 10.50
CA ASP A 154 -0.75 20.53 9.56
C ASP A 154 -1.20 19.06 9.59
N VAL A 155 -0.25 18.11 9.67
CA VAL A 155 -0.58 16.66 9.75
C VAL A 155 -1.40 16.34 11.00
N LYS A 156 -1.05 16.92 12.15
CA LYS A 156 -1.80 16.71 13.40
C LYS A 156 -3.17 17.36 13.37
N ILE A 157 -3.33 18.48 12.67
CA ILE A 157 -4.64 19.11 12.46
C ILE A 157 -5.51 18.23 11.57
N VAL A 158 -4.96 17.76 10.43
CA VAL A 158 -5.67 16.85 9.52
C VAL A 158 -6.08 15.57 10.23
N GLU A 159 -5.18 14.92 10.96
CA GLU A 159 -5.48 13.69 11.69
C GLU A 159 -6.66 13.91 12.64
N ARG A 160 -6.60 14.92 13.51
CA ARG A 160 -7.68 15.21 14.46
C ARG A 160 -9.01 15.54 13.77
N ALA A 161 -8.98 16.35 12.71
CA ALA A 161 -10.17 16.78 11.99
C ALA A 161 -10.83 15.66 11.17
N THR A 162 -10.16 14.51 11.01
CA THR A 162 -10.61 13.43 10.12
C THR A 162 -10.80 12.08 10.82
N ARG A 163 -10.89 12.06 12.16
CA ARG A 163 -11.07 10.84 12.97
C ARG A 163 -12.37 10.08 12.72
N GLU A 164 -13.41 10.75 12.22
CA GLU A 164 -14.66 10.10 11.80
C GLU A 164 -14.52 9.34 10.46
N GLN A 165 -13.35 9.41 9.83
CA GLN A 165 -12.96 8.68 8.61
C GLN A 165 -14.04 8.66 7.52
N SER A 166 -14.73 7.52 7.32
CA SER A 166 -15.69 7.34 6.23
C SER A 166 -16.93 8.24 6.35
N CYS A 167 -17.23 8.76 7.55
CA CYS A 167 -18.27 9.76 7.76
C CYS A 167 -17.77 11.22 7.62
N CYS A 168 -16.48 11.43 7.37
CA CYS A 168 -15.88 12.75 7.25
C CYS A 168 -15.61 13.11 5.77
N GLU A 169 -16.29 14.13 5.24
CA GLU A 169 -16.03 14.57 3.85
C GLU A 169 -14.61 15.13 3.70
N LEU A 170 -14.09 15.85 4.69
CA LEU A 170 -12.70 16.33 4.70
C LEU A 170 -11.70 15.16 4.57
N TRP A 171 -11.96 14.03 5.23
CA TRP A 171 -11.15 12.82 5.10
C TRP A 171 -11.17 12.27 3.66
N LEU A 172 -12.33 12.28 3.00
CA LEU A 172 -12.46 11.87 1.59
C LEU A 172 -11.68 12.81 0.67
N GLU A 173 -11.80 14.12 0.87
CA GLU A 173 -11.13 15.16 0.08
C GLU A 173 -9.60 15.06 0.19
N HIS A 174 -9.05 14.91 1.39
CA HIS A 174 -7.61 14.77 1.59
C HIS A 174 -7.02 13.52 0.92
N ARG A 175 -7.83 12.48 0.71
CA ARG A 175 -7.39 11.21 0.11
C ARG A 175 -7.41 11.21 -1.42
N VAL A 176 -7.87 12.29 -2.06
CA VAL A 176 -7.84 12.44 -3.52
C VAL A 176 -6.39 12.60 -3.99
N GLY A 177 -5.94 11.65 -4.83
CA GLY A 177 -4.57 11.57 -5.35
C GLY A 177 -3.55 11.00 -4.37
N MET A 178 -3.95 10.67 -3.15
CA MET A 178 -3.07 10.08 -2.15
C MET A 178 -2.98 8.57 -2.32
N ILE A 179 -1.75 8.04 -2.26
CA ILE A 179 -1.48 6.61 -2.17
C ILE A 179 -1.67 6.19 -0.71
N THR A 180 -2.92 5.85 -0.37
CA THR A 180 -3.27 5.43 0.99
C THR A 180 -2.79 4.00 1.26
N ALA A 181 -2.55 3.66 2.53
CA ALA A 181 -2.10 2.31 2.96
C ALA A 181 -2.88 1.15 2.29
N SER A 182 -4.21 1.25 2.21
CA SER A 182 -5.07 0.22 1.61
C SER A 182 -4.94 0.09 0.07
N VAL A 183 -4.33 1.07 -0.61
CA VAL A 183 -4.09 1.08 -2.07
C VAL A 183 -2.61 0.89 -2.39
N ALA A 184 -1.72 1.03 -1.40
CA ALA A 184 -0.27 0.97 -1.58
C ALA A 184 0.20 -0.33 -2.24
N TYR A 185 -0.42 -1.47 -1.93
CA TYR A 185 -0.06 -2.74 -2.55
C TYR A 185 -0.37 -2.80 -4.06
N SER A 186 -1.49 -2.19 -4.49
CA SER A 186 -1.83 -2.09 -5.91
C SER A 186 -0.81 -1.24 -6.66
N VAL A 187 -0.32 -0.16 -6.04
CA VAL A 187 0.78 0.65 -6.59
C VAL A 187 2.08 -0.14 -6.62
N PHE A 188 2.44 -0.79 -5.52
CA PHE A 188 3.66 -1.58 -5.36
C PHE A 188 3.79 -2.66 -6.46
N THR A 189 2.73 -3.43 -6.68
CA THR A 189 2.68 -4.49 -7.70
C THR A 189 2.61 -3.93 -9.12
N ARG A 190 1.92 -2.79 -9.31
CA ARG A 190 1.87 -2.10 -10.60
C ARG A 190 3.25 -1.60 -11.03
N VAL A 191 4.00 -0.96 -10.13
CA VAL A 191 5.37 -0.51 -10.40
C VAL A 191 6.28 -1.68 -10.75
N ASN A 192 6.18 -2.80 -10.02
CA ASN A 192 6.91 -4.01 -10.38
C ASN A 192 6.58 -4.48 -11.81
N THR A 193 5.30 -4.46 -12.20
CA THR A 193 4.87 -4.83 -13.55
C THR A 193 5.45 -3.88 -14.60
N ILE A 194 5.36 -2.57 -14.36
CA ILE A 194 5.91 -1.54 -15.26
C ILE A 194 7.42 -1.75 -15.48
N ARG A 195 8.16 -2.04 -14.41
CA ARG A 195 9.62 -2.21 -14.45
C ARG A 195 10.07 -3.53 -15.08
N THR A 196 9.22 -4.56 -15.10
CA THR A 196 9.61 -5.92 -15.51
C THR A 196 8.98 -6.39 -16.81
N LYS A 197 7.90 -5.75 -17.26
CA LYS A 197 7.19 -6.14 -18.48
C LYS A 197 7.17 -4.97 -19.47
N ALA A 198 7.62 -5.25 -20.69
CA ALA A 198 7.52 -4.32 -21.80
C ALA A 198 6.05 -4.16 -22.24
N GLY A 199 5.69 -2.97 -22.70
CA GLY A 199 4.40 -2.68 -23.31
C GLY A 199 3.70 -1.47 -22.68
N PRO A 200 2.63 -0.98 -23.32
CA PRO A 200 1.78 0.03 -22.72
C PRO A 200 1.04 -0.57 -21.53
N HIS A 201 1.13 0.07 -20.37
CA HIS A 201 0.42 -0.35 -19.16
C HIS A 201 -0.84 0.49 -19.00
N ASP A 202 -2.01 -0.14 -18.93
CA ASP A 202 -3.27 0.58 -18.67
C ASP A 202 -3.40 0.96 -17.19
N LEU A 203 -3.20 2.24 -16.88
CA LEU A 203 -3.23 2.78 -15.52
C LEU A 203 -4.60 3.33 -15.11
N ARG A 204 -5.59 3.38 -16.01
CA ARG A 204 -6.84 4.11 -15.80
C ARG A 204 -7.58 3.66 -14.55
N ALA A 205 -7.76 2.36 -14.35
CA ALA A 205 -8.46 1.83 -13.18
C ALA A 205 -7.77 2.23 -11.85
N LEU A 206 -6.43 2.23 -11.81
CA LEU A 206 -5.68 2.61 -10.62
C LEU A 206 -5.70 4.13 -10.39
N LEU A 207 -5.62 4.93 -11.46
CA LEU A 207 -5.75 6.39 -11.36
C LEU A 207 -7.14 6.79 -10.87
N ARG A 208 -8.22 6.20 -11.41
CA ARG A 208 -9.60 6.44 -10.93
C ARG A 208 -9.76 6.09 -9.45
N LEU A 209 -9.16 4.98 -9.01
CA LEU A 209 -9.17 4.57 -7.60
C LEU A 209 -8.46 5.60 -6.71
N LEU A 210 -7.30 6.11 -7.14
CA LEU A 210 -6.55 7.13 -6.41
C LEU A 210 -7.24 8.50 -6.42
N MET A 211 -7.90 8.86 -7.53
CA MET A 211 -8.66 10.11 -7.65
C MET A 211 -10.01 10.09 -6.92
N ARG A 212 -10.44 8.91 -6.43
CA ARG A 212 -11.75 8.72 -5.78
C ARG A 212 -12.95 9.07 -6.66
N GLU A 213 -12.81 8.86 -7.98
CA GLU A 213 -13.85 9.18 -8.97
C GLU A 213 -15.09 8.28 -8.89
N SER A 214 -15.00 7.13 -8.22
CA SER A 214 -16.14 6.24 -7.99
C SER A 214 -16.30 5.90 -6.51
N ARG A 215 -17.49 6.17 -5.98
CA ARG A 215 -17.94 5.71 -4.67
C ARG A 215 -18.72 4.41 -4.87
N VAL A 216 -18.02 3.28 -4.80
CA VAL A 216 -18.65 1.95 -4.83
C VAL A 216 -18.58 1.37 -3.44
N THR A 217 -19.73 1.13 -2.82
CA THR A 217 -19.84 0.34 -1.59
C THR A 217 -20.44 -0.99 -1.97
N ASN A 218 -19.66 -2.06 -1.86
CA ASN A 218 -20.17 -3.42 -2.01
C ASN A 218 -20.61 -3.99 -0.65
N GLU A 219 -21.26 -5.16 -0.67
CA GLU A 219 -21.72 -5.84 0.55
C GLU A 219 -20.60 -6.12 1.55
N ASP A 220 -19.37 -6.42 1.09
CA ASP A 220 -18.24 -6.68 1.99
C ASP A 220 -17.78 -5.40 2.71
N MET A 221 -17.78 -4.28 1.99
CA MET A 221 -17.49 -2.97 2.57
C MET A 221 -18.56 -2.56 3.57
N GLN A 222 -19.85 -2.77 3.23
CA GLN A 222 -20.94 -2.48 4.15
C GLN A 222 -20.87 -3.34 5.41
N ARG A 223 -20.54 -4.64 5.26
CA ARG A 223 -20.29 -5.53 6.40
C ARG A 223 -19.17 -4.99 7.30
N GLY A 224 -18.06 -4.54 6.70
CA GLY A 224 -16.96 -3.90 7.42
C GLY A 224 -17.43 -2.71 8.25
N ILE A 225 -18.11 -1.75 7.59
CA ILE A 225 -18.63 -0.54 8.24
C ILE A 225 -19.56 -0.89 9.41
N THR A 226 -20.48 -1.83 9.22
CA THR A 226 -21.45 -2.22 10.26
C THR A 226 -20.80 -2.95 11.44
N LEU A 227 -19.80 -3.80 11.18
CA LEU A 227 -19.23 -4.68 12.21
C LEU A 227 -17.97 -4.14 12.87
N GLU A 228 -17.30 -3.12 12.32
CA GLU A 228 -16.09 -2.57 12.91
C GLU A 228 -16.28 -2.11 14.38
N PRO A 229 -17.35 -1.38 14.75
CA PRO A 229 -17.58 -1.00 16.15
C PRO A 229 -17.79 -2.23 17.06
N VAL A 230 -18.52 -3.23 16.58
CA VAL A 230 -18.77 -4.48 17.32
C VAL A 230 -17.47 -5.25 17.52
N ALA A 231 -16.64 -5.34 16.48
CA ALA A 231 -15.33 -5.99 16.53
C ALA A 231 -14.37 -5.29 17.50
N LYS A 232 -14.36 -3.95 17.52
CA LYS A 232 -13.56 -3.16 18.48
C LYS A 232 -13.96 -3.46 19.93
N GLU A 233 -15.26 -3.59 20.21
CA GLU A 233 -15.74 -3.97 21.54
C GLU A 233 -15.41 -5.43 21.89
N ALA A 234 -15.58 -6.37 20.95
CA ALA A 234 -15.16 -7.77 21.14
C ALA A 234 -13.66 -7.88 21.44
N TYR A 235 -12.84 -7.13 20.70
CA TYR A 235 -11.40 -7.04 20.94
C TYR A 235 -11.09 -6.56 22.36
N LYS A 236 -11.73 -5.48 22.85
CA LYS A 236 -11.54 -5.00 24.24
C LYS A 236 -11.89 -6.08 25.26
N ASN A 237 -13.02 -6.77 25.07
CA ASN A 237 -13.51 -7.81 25.98
C ASN A 237 -12.59 -9.03 26.05
N GLN A 238 -11.92 -9.38 24.95
CA GLN A 238 -10.94 -10.48 24.93
C GLN A 238 -9.59 -10.09 25.55
N ASN A 239 -9.33 -8.79 25.68
CA ASN A 239 -8.05 -8.24 26.10
C ASN A 239 -8.09 -7.60 27.50
N THR A 240 -8.98 -8.09 28.38
CA THR A 240 -9.16 -7.61 29.76
C THR A 240 -7.94 -7.78 30.66
N HIS A 241 -7.01 -8.67 30.27
CA HIS A 241 -5.72 -8.82 30.94
C HIS A 241 -4.79 -7.60 30.77
N HIS A 242 -5.06 -6.72 29.80
CA HIS A 242 -4.37 -5.45 29.65
C HIS A 242 -5.01 -4.36 30.52
N LYS A 243 -4.33 -3.98 31.60
CA LYS A 243 -4.79 -2.91 32.51
C LYS A 243 -4.91 -1.57 31.77
N GLY A 244 -6.07 -0.93 31.90
CA GLY A 244 -6.33 0.39 31.32
C GLY A 244 -6.33 0.39 29.79
N LEU A 245 -6.69 -0.71 29.13
CA LEU A 245 -6.73 -0.80 27.67
C LEU A 245 -7.73 0.22 27.07
N GLN A 246 -7.24 1.05 26.16
CA GLN A 246 -8.02 2.03 25.42
C GLN A 246 -7.76 1.90 23.92
N LEU A 247 -8.82 2.10 23.14
CA LEU A 247 -8.77 2.25 21.69
C LEU A 247 -9.02 3.71 21.35
N HIS A 248 -8.06 4.34 20.67
CA HIS A 248 -8.16 5.74 20.23
C HIS A 248 -8.48 5.77 18.74
N ASP A 249 -9.54 6.46 18.35
CA ASP A 249 -9.87 6.67 16.95
C ASP A 249 -8.77 7.47 16.24
N CYS A 250 -8.54 7.12 14.98
CA CYS A 250 -7.48 7.68 14.16
C CYS A 250 -8.08 8.35 12.92
N GLY A 251 -7.58 9.53 12.57
CA GLY A 251 -7.87 10.16 11.29
C GLY A 251 -6.84 9.81 10.23
N LEU A 252 -6.64 10.73 9.30
CA LEU A 252 -5.64 10.61 8.26
C LEU A 252 -4.27 11.08 8.76
N SER A 253 -3.36 10.14 8.93
CA SER A 253 -1.93 10.41 9.11
C SER A 253 -1.24 10.52 7.74
N ILE A 254 -0.35 11.49 7.59
CA ILE A 254 0.33 11.80 6.32
C ILE A 254 1.84 11.70 6.52
N LEU A 255 2.54 11.03 5.60
CA LEU A 255 3.98 10.84 5.69
C LEU A 255 4.73 12.17 5.51
N LEU A 256 5.54 12.54 6.49
CA LEU A 256 6.35 13.76 6.43
C LEU A 256 7.32 13.74 5.24
N GLY A 257 7.39 14.87 4.53
CA GLY A 257 8.18 15.02 3.31
C GLY A 257 7.66 14.26 2.09
N LYS A 258 6.61 13.46 2.22
CA LYS A 258 5.95 12.72 1.13
C LYS A 258 4.43 12.78 1.29
N PRO A 259 3.81 13.96 1.13
CA PRO A 259 2.40 14.21 1.44
C PRO A 259 1.39 13.45 0.56
N PHE A 260 1.89 12.69 -0.41
CA PHE A 260 1.12 11.80 -1.26
C PHE A 260 1.03 10.36 -0.73
N ILE A 261 1.59 10.07 0.45
CA ILE A 261 1.48 8.78 1.16
C ILE A 261 0.79 9.05 2.49
N GLY A 262 -0.23 8.25 2.82
CA GLY A 262 -0.93 8.40 4.09
C GLY A 262 -1.70 7.15 4.50
N ALA A 263 -2.20 7.16 5.73
CA ALA A 263 -2.87 6.03 6.33
C ALA A 263 -3.92 6.48 7.35
N SER A 264 -4.96 5.66 7.52
CA SER A 264 -5.92 5.76 8.61
C SER A 264 -6.04 4.36 9.19
N PRO A 265 -5.34 4.05 10.28
CA PRO A 265 -5.57 2.84 11.06
C PRO A 265 -6.97 2.86 11.68
N ASP A 266 -7.51 1.70 12.07
CA ASP A 266 -8.83 1.66 12.70
C ASP A 266 -8.79 2.14 14.15
N ALA A 267 -7.71 1.87 14.89
CA ALA A 267 -7.43 2.50 16.17
C ALA A 267 -5.93 2.46 16.56
N ILE A 268 -5.55 3.28 17.53
CA ILE A 268 -4.34 3.07 18.34
C ILE A 268 -4.74 2.42 19.66
N VAL A 269 -4.12 1.30 19.98
CA VAL A 269 -4.27 0.60 21.25
C VAL A 269 -3.22 1.12 22.24
N THR A 270 -3.67 1.51 23.42
CA THR A 270 -2.80 1.86 24.55
C THR A 270 -3.24 1.09 25.79
N CYS A 271 -2.30 0.71 26.64
CA CYS A 271 -2.56 0.14 27.96
C CYS A 271 -1.34 0.41 28.87
N GLU A 272 -1.47 0.17 30.18
CA GLU A 272 -0.38 0.46 31.12
C GLU A 272 0.82 -0.50 31.02
N CYS A 273 0.65 -1.64 30.35
CA CYS A 273 1.61 -2.75 30.36
C CYS A 273 2.36 -2.96 29.04
N CYS A 274 1.96 -2.30 27.95
CA CYS A 274 2.55 -2.51 26.63
C CYS A 274 2.80 -1.19 25.91
N SER A 275 3.75 -1.20 24.99
CA SER A 275 3.94 -0.09 24.06
C SER A 275 2.68 0.14 23.21
N PRO A 276 2.39 1.39 22.82
CA PRO A 276 1.32 1.69 21.88
C PRO A 276 1.49 0.92 20.58
N ARG A 277 0.38 0.46 20.02
CA ARG A 277 0.33 -0.34 18.80
C ARG A 277 -0.92 0.00 18.00
N LEU A 278 -0.91 -0.30 16.71
CA LEU A 278 -2.07 -0.12 15.87
C LEU A 278 -3.04 -1.29 16.01
N LEU A 279 -4.32 -1.02 15.81
CA LEU A 279 -5.36 -2.02 15.55
C LEU A 279 -5.87 -1.81 14.12
N GLU A 280 -5.91 -2.91 13.36
CA GLU A 280 -6.56 -2.99 12.06
C GLU A 280 -7.62 -4.10 12.13
N VAL A 281 -8.88 -3.73 11.98
CA VAL A 281 -10.04 -4.61 12.02
C VAL A 281 -10.39 -5.06 10.62
N LYS A 282 -10.56 -6.37 10.44
CA LYS A 282 -11.09 -6.97 9.21
C LYS A 282 -12.33 -7.77 9.51
N CYS A 283 -13.40 -7.52 8.78
CA CYS A 283 -14.67 -8.21 8.97
C CYS A 283 -15.03 -9.08 7.74
N PRO A 284 -14.32 -10.18 7.45
CA PRO A 284 -14.64 -11.06 6.33
C PRO A 284 -15.93 -11.86 6.56
N ARG A 285 -16.53 -12.43 5.50
CA ARG A 285 -17.68 -13.33 5.64
C ARG A 285 -17.34 -14.71 6.22
N SER A 286 -16.07 -15.10 6.18
CA SER A 286 -15.58 -16.42 6.60
C SER A 286 -14.16 -16.28 7.11
N LEU A 287 -13.89 -16.77 8.32
CA LEU A 287 -12.56 -16.76 8.91
C LEU A 287 -11.66 -17.77 8.19
N GLU A 288 -12.20 -18.94 7.87
CA GLU A 288 -11.51 -19.99 7.10
C GLU A 288 -10.95 -19.44 5.77
N ARG A 289 -11.77 -18.75 4.97
CA ARG A 289 -11.31 -18.16 3.71
C ARG A 289 -10.28 -17.06 3.93
N PHE A 290 -10.42 -16.26 4.98
CA PHE A 290 -9.42 -15.25 5.31
C PHE A 290 -8.07 -15.92 5.59
N VAL A 291 -8.06 -16.99 6.40
CA VAL A 291 -6.85 -17.76 6.71
C VAL A 291 -6.24 -18.36 5.43
N GLU A 292 -7.05 -19.01 4.60
CA GLU A 292 -6.60 -19.60 3.33
C GLU A 292 -5.90 -18.59 2.42
N TYR A 293 -6.50 -17.40 2.24
CA TYR A 293 -6.04 -16.43 1.26
C TYR A 293 -5.00 -15.45 1.78
N GLU A 294 -5.03 -15.09 3.06
CA GLU A 294 -4.27 -13.95 3.60
C GLU A 294 -3.23 -14.36 4.65
N VAL A 295 -3.26 -15.61 5.15
CA VAL A 295 -2.39 -16.09 6.23
C VAL A 295 -1.46 -17.21 5.73
N VAL A 296 -0.27 -17.29 6.33
CA VAL A 296 0.68 -18.40 6.22
C VAL A 296 0.84 -19.02 7.60
N CYS A 297 0.70 -20.34 7.67
CA CYS A 297 0.99 -21.12 8.88
C CYS A 297 2.40 -21.71 8.79
N GLN A 298 3.25 -21.40 9.76
CA GLN A 298 4.58 -22.00 9.92
C GLN A 298 4.63 -22.72 11.27
N GLY A 299 4.31 -24.01 11.26
CA GLY A 299 4.03 -24.75 12.51
C GLY A 299 2.78 -24.18 13.16
N ASP A 300 2.87 -23.86 14.45
CA ASP A 300 1.77 -23.27 15.23
C ASP A 300 1.64 -21.75 15.03
N GLU A 301 2.58 -21.11 14.34
CA GLU A 301 2.60 -19.66 14.17
C GLU A 301 1.85 -19.23 12.90
N MET A 302 0.84 -18.39 13.07
CA MET A 302 0.07 -17.78 11.99
C MET A 302 0.53 -16.35 11.73
N ARG A 303 0.83 -16.04 10.47
CA ARG A 303 1.30 -14.71 10.05
C ARG A 303 0.62 -14.26 8.77
N LEU A 304 0.44 -12.96 8.58
CA LEU A 304 -0.01 -12.44 7.29
C LEU A 304 0.98 -12.78 6.17
N LYS A 305 0.45 -13.06 4.98
CA LYS A 305 1.25 -13.19 3.75
C LYS A 305 2.00 -11.89 3.47
N GLN A 306 3.34 -11.95 3.47
CA GLN A 306 4.18 -10.79 3.20
C GLN A 306 4.01 -10.22 1.78
N ASN A 307 3.59 -11.06 0.83
CA ASN A 307 3.19 -10.66 -0.52
C ASN A 307 1.67 -10.42 -0.63
N GLY A 308 1.06 -9.90 0.44
CA GLY A 308 -0.36 -9.63 0.55
C GLY A 308 -0.67 -8.15 0.78
N ARG A 309 -1.90 -7.77 0.45
CA ARG A 309 -2.39 -6.39 0.60
C ARG A 309 -2.43 -5.94 2.07
N TYR A 310 -2.79 -6.82 3.00
CA TYR A 310 -2.92 -6.46 4.41
C TYR A 310 -1.57 -6.31 5.11
N PHE A 311 -0.56 -7.10 4.71
CA PHE A 311 0.80 -6.87 5.16
C PHE A 311 1.30 -5.51 4.66
N CYS A 312 1.13 -5.20 3.37
CA CYS A 312 1.52 -3.89 2.84
C CYS A 312 0.78 -2.73 3.53
N GLN A 313 -0.53 -2.88 3.78
CA GLN A 313 -1.34 -1.88 4.47
C GLN A 313 -0.81 -1.59 5.88
N THR A 314 -0.57 -2.63 6.68
CA THR A 314 -0.07 -2.48 8.06
C THR A 314 1.33 -1.89 8.10
N GLN A 315 2.22 -2.26 7.17
CA GLN A 315 3.55 -1.66 7.06
C GLN A 315 3.50 -0.16 6.76
N VAL A 316 2.60 0.27 5.86
CA VAL A 316 2.41 1.69 5.58
C VAL A 316 1.79 2.42 6.76
N GLN A 317 0.81 1.83 7.44
CA GLN A 317 0.22 2.42 8.64
C GLN A 317 1.29 2.64 9.72
N MET A 318 2.06 1.61 10.07
CA MET A 318 3.16 1.68 11.06
C MET A 318 4.22 2.71 10.69
N GLY A 319 4.65 2.76 9.42
CA GLY A 319 5.67 3.70 8.98
C GLY A 319 5.20 5.17 8.95
N VAL A 320 3.90 5.40 8.74
CA VAL A 320 3.33 6.77 8.73
C VAL A 320 2.99 7.25 10.14
N THR A 321 2.60 6.36 11.05
CA THR A 321 2.29 6.69 12.46
C THR A 321 3.48 6.54 13.40
N GLU A 322 4.62 6.04 12.91
CA GLU A 322 5.84 5.76 13.67
C GLU A 322 5.61 4.76 14.84
N LEU A 323 4.70 3.80 14.65
CA LEU A 323 4.45 2.72 15.60
C LEU A 323 5.08 1.39 15.17
N GLY A 324 5.58 0.62 16.12
CA GLY A 324 6.38 -0.58 15.85
C GLY A 324 5.58 -1.86 15.55
N SER A 325 4.28 -1.87 15.81
CA SER A 325 3.43 -3.05 15.58
C SER A 325 1.97 -2.69 15.26
N THR A 326 1.33 -3.63 14.57
CA THR A 326 -0.12 -3.65 14.32
C THR A 326 -0.68 -5.00 14.74
N GLU A 327 -1.78 -4.99 15.48
CA GLU A 327 -2.63 -6.15 15.67
C GLU A 327 -3.74 -6.12 14.62
N VAL A 328 -3.81 -7.16 13.81
CA VAL A 328 -4.87 -7.34 12.82
C VAL A 328 -5.93 -8.23 13.44
N PHE A 329 -7.05 -7.65 13.82
CA PHE A 329 -8.18 -8.36 14.42
C PHE A 329 -9.19 -8.74 13.34
N VAL A 330 -9.29 -10.04 13.05
CA VAL A 330 -10.19 -10.57 12.04
C VAL A 330 -11.44 -11.07 12.74
N TYR A 331 -12.57 -10.44 12.45
CA TYR A 331 -13.82 -10.64 13.18
C TYR A 331 -14.96 -11.09 12.25
N VAL A 332 -15.44 -12.32 12.45
CA VAL A 332 -16.69 -12.80 11.85
C VAL A 332 -17.82 -12.70 12.88
N SER A 333 -17.57 -13.18 14.10
CA SER A 333 -18.46 -13.11 15.28
C SER A 333 -17.65 -13.24 16.58
N ASP A 334 -18.29 -13.10 17.74
CA ASP A 334 -17.67 -13.25 19.07
C ASP A 334 -17.00 -14.62 19.27
N THR A 335 -17.52 -15.67 18.62
CA THR A 335 -16.98 -17.04 18.69
C THR A 335 -16.08 -17.40 17.51
N GLU A 336 -16.07 -16.59 16.45
CA GLU A 336 -15.27 -16.82 15.24
C GLU A 336 -14.47 -15.54 14.91
N ASN A 337 -13.29 -15.44 15.53
CA ASN A 337 -12.35 -14.35 15.32
C ASN A 337 -10.91 -14.81 15.59
N MET A 338 -9.94 -14.00 15.17
CA MET A 338 -8.53 -14.21 15.47
C MET A 338 -7.76 -12.89 15.48
N THR A 339 -6.60 -12.88 16.14
CA THR A 339 -5.67 -11.75 16.15
C THR A 339 -4.34 -12.17 15.54
N LEU A 340 -3.83 -11.38 14.60
CA LEU A 340 -2.51 -11.56 14.00
C LEU A 340 -1.61 -10.38 14.34
N ASN A 341 -0.44 -10.66 14.91
CA ASN A 341 0.54 -9.63 15.23
C ASN A 341 1.48 -9.39 14.04
N VAL A 342 1.64 -8.13 13.65
CA VAL A 342 2.54 -7.70 12.58
C VAL A 342 3.54 -6.71 13.17
N THR A 343 4.82 -6.92 12.91
CA THR A 343 5.89 -6.02 13.31
C THR A 343 6.35 -5.17 12.14
N PHE A 344 6.81 -3.96 12.44
CA PHE A 344 7.31 -3.04 11.43
C PHE A 344 8.61 -3.53 10.79
N SER A 345 8.71 -3.38 9.47
CA SER A 345 9.88 -3.67 8.66
C SER A 345 10.28 -2.40 7.90
N GLN A 346 11.33 -1.73 8.38
CA GLN A 346 11.87 -0.54 7.73
C GLN A 346 12.25 -0.82 6.27
N GLU A 347 12.90 -1.95 5.99
CA GLU A 347 13.31 -2.34 4.64
C GLU A 347 12.11 -2.45 3.68
N TYR A 348 11.03 -3.11 4.12
CA TYR A 348 9.82 -3.23 3.31
C TYR A 348 9.13 -1.88 3.12
N PHE A 349 9.03 -1.10 4.19
CA PHE A 349 8.42 0.23 4.13
C PHE A 349 9.18 1.17 3.18
N ASP A 350 10.51 1.16 3.21
CA ASP A 350 11.36 1.93 2.30
C ASP A 350 11.12 1.53 0.83
N GLU A 351 10.97 0.23 0.56
CA GLU A 351 10.63 -0.26 -0.79
C GLU A 351 9.24 0.22 -1.24
N VAL A 352 8.25 0.19 -0.34
CA VAL A 352 6.91 0.73 -0.63
C VAL A 352 6.96 2.22 -0.90
N VAL A 353 7.69 2.99 -0.08
CA VAL A 353 7.86 4.43 -0.24
C VAL A 353 8.57 4.78 -1.55
N GLU A 354 9.60 4.01 -1.94
CA GLU A 354 10.30 4.18 -3.22
C GLU A 354 9.34 4.02 -4.39
N ARG A 355 8.59 2.92 -4.42
CA ARG A 355 7.66 2.63 -5.52
C ARG A 355 6.48 3.58 -5.55
N ALA A 356 5.96 3.96 -4.39
CA ALA A 356 4.90 4.97 -4.28
C ALA A 356 5.38 6.34 -4.79
N THR A 357 6.62 6.73 -4.45
CA THR A 357 7.24 7.97 -4.94
C THR A 357 7.40 7.96 -6.45
N PHE A 358 7.94 6.86 -7.00
CA PHE A 358 8.05 6.67 -8.44
C PHE A 358 6.67 6.79 -9.12
N PHE A 359 5.68 6.04 -8.63
CA PHE A 359 4.35 6.03 -9.25
C PHE A 359 3.66 7.39 -9.17
N PHE A 360 3.75 8.06 -8.02
CA PHE A 360 3.18 9.37 -7.82
C PHE A 360 3.77 10.38 -8.80
N LYS A 361 5.10 10.47 -8.83
CA LYS A 361 5.82 11.44 -9.66
C LYS A 361 5.59 11.24 -11.15
N HIS A 362 5.55 10.01 -11.63
CA HIS A 362 5.49 9.71 -13.06
C HIS A 362 4.06 9.56 -13.61
N TYR A 363 3.06 9.31 -12.77
CA TYR A 363 1.70 9.01 -13.24
C TYR A 363 0.62 9.80 -12.52
N VAL A 364 0.65 9.86 -11.18
CA VAL A 364 -0.42 10.53 -10.41
C VAL A 364 -0.31 12.05 -10.55
N LEU A 365 0.87 12.61 -10.30
CA LEU A 365 1.08 14.06 -10.36
C LEU A 365 0.84 14.65 -11.76
N PRO A 366 1.36 14.06 -12.87
CA PRO A 366 1.01 14.52 -14.21
C PRO A 366 -0.50 14.49 -14.46
N HIS A 367 -1.18 13.39 -14.08
CA HIS A 367 -2.62 13.27 -14.25
C HIS A 367 -3.39 14.34 -13.46
N MET A 368 -3.00 14.62 -12.21
CA MET A 368 -3.61 15.66 -11.39
C MET A 368 -3.44 17.06 -11.99
N LEU A 369 -2.35 17.34 -12.70
CA LEU A 369 -2.10 18.62 -13.36
C LEU A 369 -2.93 18.81 -14.64
N GLU A 370 -3.44 17.72 -15.22
CA GLU A 370 -4.33 17.73 -16.38
C GLU A 370 -5.81 17.87 -16.00
N LEU A 371 -6.16 17.59 -14.73
CA LEU A 371 -7.52 17.75 -14.25
C LEU A 371 -7.93 19.23 -14.22
N PRO A 372 -9.19 19.56 -14.57
CA PRO A 372 -9.75 20.88 -14.32
C PRO A 372 -9.67 21.24 -12.83
N GLU A 373 -9.48 22.53 -12.54
CA GLU A 373 -9.46 23.06 -11.17
C GLU A 373 -10.76 22.71 -10.42
#